data_AF-R6YYV7-F1
#
_entry.id   AF-R6YYV7-F1
#
_cell.length_a   1.000
_cell.length_b   1.000
_cell.length_c   1.000
_cell.angle_alpha   90.00
_cell.angle_beta   90.00
_cell.angle_gamma   90.00
#
_symmetry.space_group_name_H-M   'P 1'
#
loop_
_entity.id
_entity.type
_entity.pdbx_description
1 polymer ?
#
loop_
_entity_poly.entity_id
_entity_poly.type
_entity_poly.pdbx_seq_one_letter_code
_entity_poly.pdbx_strand_id
1 'polypeptide(L)'
;MRPTTQSPNIVQKGNEVYLQVAADDWYVYSLLEPPLGEGAMGTVYLGRSCRTGEKVAIKRVVDKYANVPNIRARAHLEASLLFRHPNLVEMIGICEQNAHTGPIFIISRLVQGITLDQHVNQHLRNRPDAVRKICESVYPVFDALEYLHSKGIYHMDIKPSNIMIENGSNIRLMDLGIAYAADVANLTSPGLIGTPKYAAPEQYVEPGQHSLPIDGTTDIYELGVTLYELLTGFNPFESSSREETLRRQRTEILPFVQGVPESVVSVLRKATAKLQPERFRTALEFKQALQQALQKPEKTAGGWKLPILIGIITGIILVIALMFFL
;
A
#
# COMPACT_ATOMS: atom_id res chain seq x y z
N MET A 1 36.60 -20.82 29.88
CA MET A 1 35.99 -19.83 28.97
C MET A 1 35.28 -18.80 29.83
N ARG A 2 35.66 -17.52 29.77
CA ARG A 2 34.92 -16.46 30.47
C ARG A 2 33.55 -16.32 29.78
N PRO A 3 32.44 -16.24 30.52
CA PRO A 3 31.19 -15.81 29.91
C PRO A 3 31.39 -14.35 29.54
N THR A 4 31.46 -14.04 28.24
CA THR A 4 31.28 -12.69 27.74
C THR A 4 29.87 -12.28 28.11
N THR A 5 29.72 -11.57 29.23
CA THR A 5 28.52 -10.80 29.54
C THR A 5 28.42 -9.69 28.52
N GLN A 6 27.85 -9.99 27.34
CA GLN A 6 27.44 -8.95 26.41
C GLN A 6 26.51 -8.01 27.18
N SER A 7 26.84 -6.73 27.19
CA SER A 7 25.93 -5.71 27.68
C SER A 7 24.59 -5.85 26.96
N PRO A 8 23.46 -5.71 27.66
CA PRO A 8 22.16 -5.84 27.03
C PRO A 8 22.03 -4.78 25.93
N ASN A 9 21.73 -5.22 24.71
CA ASN A 9 21.49 -4.36 23.55
C ASN A 9 20.12 -3.66 23.59
N ILE A 10 19.29 -4.01 24.57
CA ILE A 10 18.04 -3.33 24.91
C ILE A 10 18.10 -2.97 26.40
N VAL A 11 17.99 -1.68 26.72
CA VAL A 11 18.07 -1.19 28.10
C VAL A 11 16.90 -0.27 28.38
N GLN A 12 16.08 -0.61 29.38
CA GLN A 12 15.03 0.28 29.86
C GLN A 12 15.51 1.05 31.10
N LYS A 13 15.38 2.38 31.09
CA LYS A 13 15.67 3.27 32.22
C LYS A 13 14.44 4.13 32.51
N GLY A 14 13.67 3.73 33.51
CA GLY A 14 12.36 4.33 33.77
C GLY A 14 11.45 4.14 32.57
N ASN A 15 11.04 5.25 31.94
CA ASN A 15 10.16 5.25 30.77
C ASN A 15 10.89 5.31 29.43
N GLU A 16 12.22 5.43 29.43
CA GLU A 16 13.00 5.42 28.19
C GLU A 16 13.51 4.01 27.89
N VAL A 17 13.39 3.61 26.62
CA VAL A 17 13.90 2.34 26.10
C VAL A 17 15.00 2.64 25.10
N TYR A 18 16.20 2.17 25.41
CA TYR A 18 17.42 2.32 24.63
C TYR A 18 17.68 1.05 23.82
N LEU A 19 17.97 1.21 22.54
CA LEU A 19 18.12 0.14 21.56
C LEU A 19 19.46 0.29 20.84
N GLN A 20 20.28 -0.76 20.86
CA GLN A 20 21.54 -0.82 20.14
C GLN A 20 21.34 -1.54 18.80
N VAL A 21 21.63 -0.85 17.70
CA VAL A 21 21.48 -1.38 16.33
C VAL A 21 22.83 -1.86 15.77
N ALA A 22 23.89 -1.12 16.04
CA ALA A 22 25.28 -1.51 15.77
C ALA A 22 26.14 -1.24 17.01
N ALA A 23 27.39 -1.71 17.02
CA ALA A 23 28.26 -1.71 18.21
C ALA A 23 28.27 -0.36 18.97
N ASP A 24 28.21 0.77 18.26
CA ASP A 24 28.22 2.11 18.87
C ASP A 24 26.99 2.98 18.51
N ASP A 25 25.95 2.40 17.90
CA ASP A 25 24.77 3.14 17.45
C ASP A 25 23.56 2.82 18.32
N TRP A 26 23.26 3.75 19.23
CA TRP A 26 22.12 3.68 20.15
C TRP A 26 21.00 4.63 19.73
N TYR A 27 19.77 4.15 19.90
CA TYR A 27 18.54 4.90 19.69
C TYR A 27 17.68 4.81 20.93
N VAL A 28 16.86 5.83 21.18
CA VAL A 28 15.98 5.87 22.35
C VAL A 28 14.59 6.34 21.97
N TYR A 29 13.57 5.74 22.57
CA TYR A 29 12.20 6.25 22.56
C TYR A 29 11.62 6.24 23.97
N SER A 30 10.55 7.00 24.18
CA SER A 30 9.85 7.14 25.46
C SER A 30 8.51 6.42 25.43
N LEU A 31 8.20 5.69 26.50
CA LEU A 31 6.89 5.06 26.73
C LEU A 31 5.81 6.05 27.17
N LEU A 32 6.19 7.30 27.51
CA LEU A 32 5.24 8.36 27.85
C LEU A 32 4.70 9.10 26.63
N GLU A 33 5.45 9.07 25.52
CA GLU A 33 5.02 9.70 24.28
C GLU A 33 4.00 8.79 23.58
N PRO A 34 2.91 9.35 23.04
CA PRO A 34 1.96 8.56 22.27
C PRO A 34 2.67 7.96 21.04
N PRO A 35 2.30 6.74 20.62
CA PRO A 35 2.85 6.17 19.41
C PRO A 35 2.46 7.01 18.19
N LEU A 36 3.35 7.03 17.19
CA LEU A 36 3.09 7.61 15.88
C LEU A 36 2.00 6.84 15.13
N GLY A 37 1.89 5.54 15.40
CA GLY A 37 0.85 4.68 14.85
C GLY A 37 0.86 3.28 15.47
N GLU A 38 -0.30 2.64 15.45
CA GLU A 38 -0.50 1.26 15.90
C GLU A 38 -1.14 0.45 14.76
N GLY A 39 -0.58 -0.73 14.50
CA GLY A 39 -1.07 -1.63 13.47
C GLY A 39 -1.00 -3.08 13.91
N ALA A 40 -1.53 -3.97 13.07
CA ALA A 40 -1.58 -5.40 13.37
C ALA A 40 -0.20 -6.01 13.66
N MET A 41 0.86 -5.51 13.00
CA MET A 41 2.22 -6.04 13.11
C MET A 41 3.06 -5.39 14.22
N GLY A 42 2.64 -4.25 14.77
CA GLY A 42 3.43 -3.54 15.77
C GLY A 42 2.98 -2.12 16.03
N THR A 43 3.72 -1.47 16.94
CA THR A 43 3.53 -0.07 17.33
C THR A 43 4.76 0.73 16.92
N VAL A 44 4.54 1.90 16.31
CA VAL A 44 5.61 2.80 15.86
C VAL A 44 5.72 3.97 16.83
N TYR A 45 6.92 4.22 17.34
CA TYR A 45 7.24 5.29 18.27
C TYR A 45 8.16 6.32 17.63
N LEU A 46 8.05 7.57 18.09
CA LEU A 46 9.05 8.60 17.83
C LEU A 46 10.28 8.31 18.68
N GLY A 47 11.42 8.10 18.02
CA GLY A 47 12.71 7.94 18.67
C GLY A 47 13.70 9.03 18.27
N ARG A 48 14.91 8.93 18.82
CA ARG A 48 16.07 9.73 18.42
C ARG A 48 17.35 8.91 18.45
N SER A 49 18.31 9.25 17.59
CA SER A 49 19.69 8.78 17.72
C SER A 49 20.31 9.38 18.98
N CYS A 50 20.92 8.54 19.83
CA CYS A 50 21.65 9.01 21.00
C CYS A 50 22.94 9.78 20.62
N ARG A 51 23.50 9.52 19.43
CA ARG A 51 24.71 10.16 18.94
C ARG A 51 24.44 11.53 18.32
N THR A 52 23.47 11.62 17.41
CA THR A 52 23.23 12.82 16.61
C THR A 52 22.03 13.65 17.09
N GLY A 53 21.14 13.06 17.91
CA GLY A 53 19.87 13.66 18.28
C GLY A 53 18.82 13.66 17.17
N GLU A 54 19.14 13.14 15.98
CA GLU A 54 18.21 13.08 14.85
C GLU A 54 17.01 12.19 15.17
N LYS A 55 15.82 12.66 14.79
CA LYS A 55 14.56 11.92 15.00
C LYS A 55 14.47 10.71 14.07
N VAL A 56 13.97 9.60 14.60
CA VAL A 56 13.76 8.33 13.88
C VAL A 56 12.39 7.75 14.18
N ALA A 57 11.94 6.82 13.35
CA ALA A 57 10.78 5.98 13.64
C ALA A 57 11.27 4.63 14.18
N ILE A 58 10.68 4.17 15.29
CA ILE A 58 11.03 2.90 15.94
C ILE A 58 9.78 2.02 16.01
N LYS A 59 9.73 0.97 15.20
CA LYS A 59 8.64 0.01 15.17
C LYS A 59 8.95 -1.17 16.07
N ARG A 60 8.16 -1.35 17.13
CA ARG A 60 8.18 -2.54 17.98
C ARG A 60 7.21 -3.58 17.42
N VAL A 61 7.72 -4.72 16.97
CA VAL A 61 6.90 -5.84 16.48
C VAL A 61 6.17 -6.50 17.65
N VAL A 62 4.90 -6.87 17.47
CA VAL A 62 4.14 -7.55 18.53
C VAL A 62 4.78 -8.90 18.86
N ASP A 63 4.97 -9.20 20.14
CA ASP A 63 5.73 -10.36 20.62
C ASP A 63 5.21 -11.71 20.06
N LYS A 64 3.90 -11.86 19.86
CA LYS A 64 3.31 -13.07 19.26
C LYS A 64 3.79 -13.33 17.82
N TYR A 65 4.13 -12.27 17.08
CA TYR A 65 4.64 -12.37 15.72
C TYR A 65 6.17 -12.38 15.69
N ALA A 66 6.83 -11.61 16.56
CA ALA A 66 8.29 -11.52 16.64
C ALA A 66 8.96 -12.89 16.91
N ASN A 67 8.27 -13.81 17.59
CA ASN A 67 8.80 -15.15 17.89
C ASN A 67 8.48 -16.19 16.80
N VAL A 68 7.78 -15.81 15.72
CA VAL A 68 7.57 -16.69 14.57
C VAL A 68 8.81 -16.62 13.67
N PRO A 69 9.54 -17.72 13.41
CA PRO A 69 10.81 -17.69 12.68
C PRO A 69 10.73 -16.98 11.32
N ASN A 70 9.64 -17.22 10.59
CA ASN A 70 9.39 -16.62 9.29
C ASN A 70 9.16 -15.12 9.36
N ILE A 71 8.54 -14.61 10.42
CA ILE A 71 8.34 -13.16 10.62
C ILE A 71 9.67 -12.51 11.02
N ARG A 72 10.44 -13.16 11.89
CA ARG A 72 11.76 -12.67 12.29
C ARG A 72 12.72 -12.55 11.12
N ALA A 73 12.89 -13.61 10.33
CA ALA A 73 13.77 -13.60 9.15
C ALA A 73 13.42 -12.46 8.19
N ARG A 74 12.13 -12.16 8.12
CA ARG A 74 11.54 -11.22 7.18
C ARG A 74 11.65 -9.77 7.72
N ALA A 75 11.65 -9.59 9.05
CA ALA A 75 12.02 -8.33 9.71
C ALA A 75 13.52 -8.02 9.57
N HIS A 76 14.37 -9.05 9.63
CA HIS A 76 15.81 -8.94 9.32
C HIS A 76 16.02 -8.53 7.86
N LEU A 77 15.27 -9.14 6.93
CA LEU A 77 15.32 -8.72 5.53
C LEU A 77 14.94 -7.24 5.40
N GLU A 78 13.77 -6.82 5.90
CA GLU A 78 13.30 -5.43 5.89
C GLU A 78 14.37 -4.46 6.39
N ALA A 79 14.98 -4.73 7.55
CA ALA A 79 16.01 -3.89 8.13
C ALA A 79 17.34 -3.91 7.34
N SER A 80 17.64 -5.00 6.64
CA SER A 80 18.85 -5.13 5.80
C SER A 80 18.70 -4.44 4.44
N LEU A 81 17.50 -4.00 4.06
CA LEU A 81 17.25 -3.29 2.82
C LEU A 81 17.85 -1.88 2.90
N LEU A 82 19.16 -1.77 2.65
CA LEU A 82 19.91 -0.52 2.48
C LEU A 82 19.57 0.18 1.15
N PHE A 83 18.31 0.11 0.75
CA PHE A 83 17.81 0.67 -0.47
C PHE A 83 17.85 2.19 -0.43
N ARG A 84 18.36 2.76 -1.52
CA ARG A 84 18.37 4.19 -1.74
C ARG A 84 17.47 4.48 -2.92
N HIS A 85 16.22 4.78 -2.63
CA HIS A 85 15.24 5.22 -3.61
C HIS A 85 14.52 6.47 -3.09
N PRO A 86 14.31 7.52 -3.89
CA PRO A 86 13.66 8.75 -3.43
C PRO A 86 12.23 8.53 -2.95
N ASN A 87 11.59 7.42 -3.33
CA ASN A 87 10.20 7.11 -2.93
C ASN A 87 10.07 5.96 -1.93
N LEU A 88 11.17 5.51 -1.33
CA LEU A 88 11.16 4.57 -0.21
C LEU A 88 11.63 5.27 1.07
N VAL A 89 11.12 4.83 2.21
CA VAL A 89 11.72 5.14 3.50
C VAL A 89 13.10 4.49 3.60
N GLU A 90 14.04 5.20 4.22
CA GLU A 90 15.37 4.67 4.45
C GLU A 90 15.41 3.89 5.77
N MET A 91 15.83 2.63 5.67
CA MET A 91 16.03 1.75 6.82
C MET A 91 17.37 2.03 7.49
N ILE A 92 17.37 2.06 8.82
CA ILE A 92 18.57 2.30 9.63
C ILE A 92 19.09 0.97 10.18
N GLY A 93 18.19 0.09 10.65
CA GLY A 93 18.55 -1.25 11.07
C GLY A 93 17.55 -1.90 12.01
N ILE A 94 18.00 -2.92 12.71
CA ILE A 94 17.21 -3.77 13.61
C ILE A 94 17.89 -3.88 14.97
N CYS A 95 17.09 -3.96 16.03
CA CYS A 95 17.53 -4.32 17.37
C CYS A 95 16.66 -5.48 17.87
N GLU A 96 17.28 -6.56 18.33
CA GLU A 96 16.59 -7.72 18.88
C GLU A 96 17.30 -8.23 20.13
N GLN A 97 16.55 -8.68 21.14
CA GLN A 97 17.18 -9.16 22.39
C GLN A 97 18.06 -10.39 22.15
N ASN A 98 17.62 -11.28 21.26
CA ASN A 98 18.41 -12.40 20.77
C ASN A 98 17.93 -12.80 19.36
N ALA A 99 18.72 -13.63 18.67
CA ALA A 99 18.51 -14.00 17.27
C ALA A 99 17.30 -14.92 17.00
N HIS A 100 16.66 -15.47 18.03
CA HIS A 100 15.63 -16.51 17.90
C HIS A 100 14.32 -16.18 18.60
N THR A 101 14.36 -15.42 19.70
CA THR A 101 13.22 -15.10 20.56
C THR A 101 13.35 -13.69 21.16
N GLY A 102 12.23 -13.19 21.68
CA GLY A 102 12.16 -11.87 22.31
C GLY A 102 11.78 -10.75 21.33
N PRO A 103 11.75 -9.50 21.81
CA PRO A 103 11.24 -8.38 21.05
C PRO A 103 12.13 -8.05 19.84
N ILE A 104 11.49 -7.58 18.77
CA ILE A 104 12.13 -7.04 17.56
C ILE A 104 11.75 -5.57 17.43
N PHE A 105 12.76 -4.74 17.19
CA PHE A 105 12.62 -3.33 16.88
C PHE A 105 13.23 -3.04 15.52
N ILE A 106 12.47 -2.40 14.64
CA ILE A 106 12.94 -1.95 13.33
C ILE A 106 13.05 -0.42 13.38
N ILE A 107 14.20 0.11 12.96
CA ILE A 107 14.52 1.53 13.00
C ILE A 107 14.63 2.04 11.56
N SER A 108 13.96 3.15 11.28
CA SER A 108 14.01 3.83 9.97
C SER A 108 14.08 5.35 10.15
N ARG A 109 14.43 6.05 9.07
CA ARG A 109 14.34 7.52 9.05
C ARG A 109 12.89 7.94 9.29
N LEU A 110 12.71 8.94 10.14
CA LEU A 110 11.40 9.54 10.35
C LEU A 110 11.00 10.33 9.11
N VAL A 111 9.87 9.97 8.51
CA VAL A 111 9.24 10.78 7.47
C VAL A 111 8.38 11.85 8.12
N GLN A 112 8.77 13.11 7.93
CA GLN A 112 8.06 14.27 8.47
C GLN A 112 6.99 14.71 7.48
N GLY A 113 5.76 14.28 7.71
CA GLY A 113 4.67 14.50 6.77
C GLY A 113 3.34 13.99 7.27
N ILE A 114 2.37 13.96 6.35
CA ILE A 114 1.04 13.37 6.54
C ILE A 114 0.88 12.16 5.63
N THR A 115 -0.06 11.27 5.96
CA THR A 115 -0.38 10.14 5.09
C THR A 115 -1.07 10.61 3.81
N LEU A 116 -1.05 9.77 2.77
CA LEU A 116 -1.62 10.12 1.48
C LEU A 116 -3.14 10.29 1.56
N ASP A 117 -3.84 9.49 2.38
CA ASP A 117 -5.28 9.68 2.63
C ASP A 117 -5.58 11.02 3.30
N GLN A 118 -4.78 11.42 4.30
CA GLN A 118 -4.89 12.73 4.93
C GLN A 118 -4.70 13.85 3.91
N HIS A 119 -3.67 13.74 3.06
CA HIS A 119 -3.43 14.73 2.02
C HIS A 119 -4.57 14.81 1.00
N VAL A 120 -5.09 13.66 0.56
CA VAL A 120 -6.23 13.61 -0.36
C VAL A 120 -7.43 14.32 0.26
N ASN A 121 -7.76 14.00 1.51
CA ASN A 121 -8.91 14.58 2.21
C ASN A 121 -8.75 16.08 2.48
N GLN A 122 -7.55 16.54 2.84
CA GLN A 122 -7.29 17.94 3.18
C GLN A 122 -7.12 18.84 1.95
N HIS A 123 -6.58 18.32 0.85
CA HIS A 123 -6.10 19.17 -0.27
C HIS A 123 -6.65 18.80 -1.64
N LEU A 124 -7.02 17.55 -1.90
CA LEU A 124 -7.35 17.09 -3.26
C LEU A 124 -8.84 16.82 -3.47
N ARG A 125 -9.56 16.31 -2.45
CA ARG A 125 -10.93 15.79 -2.56
C ARG A 125 -11.92 16.75 -3.22
N ASN A 126 -11.85 18.03 -2.85
CA ASN A 126 -12.81 19.05 -3.29
C ASN A 126 -12.35 19.81 -4.55
N ARG A 127 -11.25 19.39 -5.19
CA ARG A 127 -10.75 20.06 -6.39
C ARG A 127 -11.54 19.63 -7.63
N PRO A 128 -11.72 20.52 -8.63
CA PRO A 128 -12.33 20.14 -9.92
C PRO A 128 -11.55 19.03 -10.66
N ASP A 129 -10.23 18.96 -10.46
CA ASP A 129 -9.33 17.98 -11.05
C ASP A 129 -8.95 16.85 -10.06
N ALA A 130 -9.76 16.61 -9.01
CA ALA A 130 -9.45 15.68 -7.93
C ALA A 130 -9.03 14.30 -8.43
N VAL A 131 -9.79 13.68 -9.35
CA VAL A 131 -9.48 12.35 -9.88
C VAL A 131 -8.08 12.29 -10.49
N ARG A 132 -7.74 13.29 -11.33
CA ARG A 132 -6.42 13.39 -11.96
C ARG A 132 -5.33 13.55 -10.91
N LYS A 133 -5.51 14.49 -9.97
CA LYS A 133 -4.50 14.78 -8.94
C LYS A 133 -4.26 13.60 -7.99
N ILE A 134 -5.30 12.87 -7.64
CA ILE A 134 -5.20 11.67 -6.81
C ILE A 134 -4.44 10.57 -7.56
N CYS A 135 -4.78 10.32 -8.83
CA CYS A 135 -4.04 9.35 -9.64
C CYS A 135 -2.57 9.75 -9.84
N GLU A 136 -2.27 11.03 -10.04
CA GLU A 136 -0.90 11.55 -10.16
C GLU A 136 -0.11 11.39 -8.85
N SER A 137 -0.77 11.51 -7.69
CA SER A 137 -0.11 11.40 -6.37
C SER A 137 0.48 10.01 -6.08
N VAL A 138 -0.03 8.96 -6.72
CA VAL A 138 0.50 7.58 -6.57
C VAL A 138 1.60 7.25 -7.58
N TYR A 139 1.91 8.12 -8.55
CA TYR A 139 2.96 7.88 -9.56
C TYR A 139 4.33 7.51 -8.99
N PRO A 140 4.81 8.13 -7.89
CA PRO A 140 6.09 7.76 -7.32
C PRO A 140 6.06 6.41 -6.58
N VAL A 141 4.87 5.90 -6.19
CA VAL A 141 4.73 4.56 -5.60
C VAL A 141 5.03 3.49 -6.65
N PHE A 142 4.58 3.68 -7.90
CA PHE A 142 4.94 2.77 -8.98
C PHE A 142 6.45 2.69 -9.21
N ASP A 143 7.16 3.81 -9.14
CA ASP A 143 8.62 3.85 -9.33
C ASP A 143 9.33 3.11 -8.17
N ALA A 144 8.82 3.26 -6.94
CA ALA A 144 9.30 2.51 -5.78
C ALA A 144 9.07 0.99 -5.93
N LEU A 145 7.87 0.58 -6.37
CA LEU A 145 7.53 -0.82 -6.58
C LEU A 145 8.38 -1.45 -7.69
N GLU A 146 8.57 -0.76 -8.82
CA GLU A 146 9.42 -1.25 -9.90
C GLU A 146 10.86 -1.50 -9.42
N TYR A 147 11.39 -0.56 -8.61
CA TYR A 147 12.71 -0.72 -8.00
C TYR A 147 12.77 -1.94 -7.05
N LEU A 148 11.77 -2.14 -6.19
CA LEU A 148 11.71 -3.30 -5.30
C LEU A 148 11.60 -4.62 -6.08
N HIS A 149 10.68 -4.67 -7.05
CA HIS A 149 10.41 -5.87 -7.87
C HIS A 149 11.62 -6.27 -8.71
N SER A 150 12.39 -5.30 -9.21
CA SER A 150 13.65 -5.55 -9.92
C SER A 150 14.71 -6.29 -9.06
N LYS A 151 14.53 -6.26 -7.73
CA LYS A 151 15.39 -6.93 -6.75
C LYS A 151 14.75 -8.18 -6.16
N GLY A 152 13.63 -8.64 -6.72
CA GLY A 152 12.90 -9.82 -6.24
C GLY A 152 12.25 -9.62 -4.86
N ILE A 153 11.98 -8.36 -4.48
CA ILE A 153 11.38 -7.99 -3.21
C ILE A 153 10.00 -7.41 -3.44
N TYR A 154 9.02 -7.88 -2.67
CA TYR A 154 7.63 -7.45 -2.74
C TYR A 154 7.22 -6.79 -1.42
N HIS A 155 6.43 -5.72 -1.50
CA HIS A 155 6.06 -4.92 -0.34
C HIS A 155 5.00 -5.57 0.53
N MET A 156 3.92 -6.11 -0.08
CA MET A 156 2.85 -6.90 0.55
C MET A 156 2.04 -6.22 1.67
N ASP A 157 2.03 -4.89 1.71
CA ASP A 157 1.15 -4.13 2.60
C ASP A 157 0.94 -2.72 2.05
N ILE A 158 0.65 -2.61 0.75
CA ILE A 158 0.37 -1.31 0.12
C ILE A 158 -1.03 -0.85 0.54
N LYS A 159 -1.07 0.28 1.24
CA LYS A 159 -2.30 0.93 1.72
C LYS A 159 -2.06 2.42 1.96
N PRO A 160 -3.11 3.26 2.05
CA PRO A 160 -2.94 4.71 2.17
C PRO A 160 -2.07 5.14 3.36
N SER A 161 -2.22 4.48 4.51
CA SER A 161 -1.45 4.82 5.72
C SER A 161 0.05 4.51 5.63
N ASN A 162 0.46 3.67 4.68
CA ASN A 162 1.87 3.35 4.43
C ASN A 162 2.48 4.24 3.33
N ILE A 163 1.73 5.20 2.79
CA ILE A 163 2.22 6.16 1.81
C ILE A 163 2.17 7.54 2.45
N MET A 164 3.33 8.16 2.65
CA MET A 164 3.45 9.48 3.28
C MET A 164 3.90 10.55 2.28
N ILE A 165 3.50 11.79 2.53
CA ILE A 165 3.97 12.97 1.82
C ILE A 165 4.88 13.77 2.74
N GLU A 166 6.17 13.67 2.48
CA GLU A 166 7.23 14.43 3.13
C GLU A 166 7.40 15.79 2.47
N ASN A 167 7.56 16.85 3.27
CA ASN A 167 7.84 18.21 2.79
C ASN A 167 6.85 18.71 1.72
N GLY A 168 5.59 18.27 1.77
CA GLY A 168 4.50 18.72 0.91
C GLY A 168 4.44 18.13 -0.50
N SER A 169 5.48 17.43 -0.98
CA SER A 169 5.50 16.86 -2.33
C SER A 169 6.19 15.51 -2.48
N ASN A 170 7.03 15.12 -1.51
CA ASN A 170 7.85 13.93 -1.66
C ASN A 170 7.12 12.70 -1.14
N ILE A 171 6.64 11.86 -2.04
CA ILE A 171 6.01 10.59 -1.69
C ILE A 171 7.08 9.63 -1.15
N ARG A 172 6.82 9.08 0.04
CA ARG A 172 7.60 8.04 0.70
C ARG A 172 6.71 6.85 0.97
N LEU A 173 7.05 5.70 0.40
CA LEU A 173 6.46 4.43 0.75
C LEU A 173 7.18 3.90 2.00
N MET A 174 6.40 3.71 3.06
CA MET A 174 6.79 3.34 4.41
C MET A 174 6.48 1.88 4.68
N ASP A 175 7.01 1.34 5.78
CA ASP A 175 6.61 0.04 6.31
C ASP A 175 6.63 -1.04 5.23
N LEU A 176 7.84 -1.35 4.73
CA LEU A 176 8.11 -2.45 3.79
C LEU A 176 7.72 -3.77 4.45
N GLY A 177 6.42 -4.04 4.50
CA GLY A 177 5.78 -4.76 5.58
C GLY A 177 6.34 -6.15 5.70
N ILE A 178 7.35 -6.34 6.57
CA ILE A 178 8.09 -7.58 6.65
C ILE A 178 8.35 -8.13 5.22
N ALA A 179 9.10 -7.37 4.43
CA ALA A 179 9.31 -7.58 3.00
C ALA A 179 9.54 -9.06 2.61
N TYR A 180 8.92 -9.51 1.53
CA TYR A 180 8.99 -10.91 1.10
C TYR A 180 9.95 -11.05 -0.07
N ALA A 181 10.92 -11.96 0.05
CA ALA A 181 11.78 -12.39 -1.06
C ALA A 181 11.22 -13.67 -1.68
N ALA A 182 11.30 -13.77 -3.01
CA ALA A 182 10.81 -14.93 -3.76
C ALA A 182 11.34 -16.29 -3.25
N ASP A 183 12.57 -16.33 -2.71
CA ASP A 183 13.18 -17.57 -2.19
C ASP A 183 12.62 -18.02 -0.83
N VAL A 184 11.94 -17.12 -0.11
CA VAL A 184 11.28 -17.40 1.17
C VAL A 184 9.84 -17.91 0.94
N ALA A 185 9.45 -18.14 -0.34
CA ALA A 185 8.07 -18.39 -0.74
C ALA A 185 7.44 -19.72 -0.29
N ASN A 186 8.25 -20.69 0.14
CA ASN A 186 7.82 -22.07 0.40
C ASN A 186 7.19 -22.31 1.78
N LEU A 187 6.67 -21.28 2.44
CA LEU A 187 6.21 -21.40 3.83
C LEU A 187 4.70 -21.64 3.92
N THR A 188 4.36 -22.88 4.28
CA THR A 188 3.03 -23.52 4.36
C THR A 188 2.22 -23.16 5.62
N SER A 189 2.39 -21.97 6.20
CA SER A 189 1.65 -21.61 7.43
C SER A 189 0.26 -21.05 7.09
N PRO A 190 -0.84 -21.65 7.61
CA PRO A 190 -2.19 -21.12 7.44
C PRO A 190 -2.29 -19.70 8.00
N GLY A 191 -2.95 -18.80 7.27
CA GLY A 191 -3.14 -17.43 7.71
C GLY A 191 -3.11 -16.40 6.60
N LEU A 192 -3.18 -15.13 7.00
CA LEU A 192 -3.11 -13.96 6.13
C LEU A 192 -1.79 -13.25 6.35
N ILE A 193 -1.12 -12.88 5.26
CA ILE A 193 -0.01 -11.91 5.27
C ILE A 193 -0.57 -10.55 4.82
N GLY A 194 -0.24 -9.48 5.54
CA GLY A 194 -0.71 -8.12 5.22
C GLY A 194 -2.02 -7.72 5.89
N THR A 195 -2.60 -6.60 5.44
CA THR A 195 -3.84 -6.03 6.00
C THR A 195 -5.07 -6.58 5.25
N PRO A 196 -6.07 -7.21 5.93
CA PRO A 196 -7.20 -7.88 5.26
C PRO A 196 -7.97 -7.04 4.22
N LYS A 197 -8.09 -5.73 4.45
CA LYS A 197 -8.82 -4.80 3.57
C LYS A 197 -8.11 -4.52 2.24
N TYR A 198 -6.84 -4.89 2.11
CA TYR A 198 -6.04 -4.64 0.90
C TYR A 198 -5.46 -5.94 0.32
N ALA A 199 -5.26 -6.96 1.15
CA ALA A 199 -4.63 -8.21 0.77
C ALA A 199 -5.27 -8.86 -0.46
N ALA A 200 -4.42 -9.21 -1.42
CA ALA A 200 -4.74 -9.95 -2.61
C ALA A 200 -5.20 -11.39 -2.28
N PRO A 201 -6.02 -12.01 -3.16
CA PRO A 201 -6.50 -13.38 -2.97
C PRO A 201 -5.43 -14.41 -2.59
N GLU A 202 -4.25 -14.31 -3.20
CA GLU A 202 -3.13 -15.24 -2.99
C GLU A 202 -2.41 -15.10 -1.64
N GLN A 203 -2.61 -13.99 -0.91
CA GLN A 203 -1.99 -13.76 0.41
C GLN A 203 -2.69 -14.51 1.55
N TYR A 204 -3.85 -15.13 1.28
CA TYR A 204 -4.59 -15.92 2.25
C TYR A 204 -4.49 -17.41 1.93
N VAL A 205 -3.91 -18.17 2.86
CA VAL A 205 -3.79 -19.64 2.74
C VAL A 205 -4.83 -20.29 3.64
N GLU A 206 -5.79 -20.98 3.02
CA GLU A 206 -6.76 -21.79 3.76
C GLU A 206 -6.07 -23.01 4.42
N PRO A 207 -6.51 -23.42 5.62
CA PRO A 207 -5.97 -24.63 6.25
C PRO A 207 -6.04 -25.84 5.32
N GLY A 208 -4.90 -26.49 5.07
CA GLY A 208 -4.81 -27.66 4.20
C GLY A 208 -4.64 -27.36 2.71
N GLN A 209 -4.54 -26.09 2.31
CA GLN A 209 -4.19 -25.69 0.95
C GLN A 209 -2.74 -25.23 0.83
N HIS A 210 -2.19 -25.35 -0.38
CA HIS A 210 -0.87 -24.80 -0.71
C HIS A 210 -0.98 -23.29 -0.99
N SER A 211 0.03 -22.54 -0.54
CA SER A 211 0.16 -21.12 -0.86
C SER A 211 0.31 -20.92 -2.36
N LEU A 212 -0.40 -19.94 -2.92
CA LEU A 212 -0.14 -19.46 -4.27
C LEU A 212 1.18 -18.66 -4.30
N PRO A 213 1.91 -18.69 -5.42
CA PRO A 213 3.17 -17.96 -5.52
C PRO A 213 2.93 -16.45 -5.45
N ILE A 214 3.63 -15.79 -4.52
CA ILE A 214 3.64 -14.33 -4.41
C ILE A 214 4.65 -13.76 -5.41
N ASP A 215 4.20 -12.76 -6.17
CA ASP A 215 5.06 -11.96 -7.06
C ASP A 215 4.63 -10.48 -7.06
N GLY A 216 5.26 -9.67 -7.91
CA GLY A 216 4.96 -8.23 -8.00
C GLY A 216 3.50 -7.90 -8.33
N THR A 217 2.73 -8.87 -8.86
CA THR A 217 1.30 -8.68 -9.14
C THR A 217 0.44 -8.63 -7.87
N THR A 218 0.96 -9.07 -6.73
CA THR A 218 0.34 -8.90 -5.41
C THR A 218 0.32 -7.42 -5.01
N ASP A 219 1.46 -6.72 -5.11
CA ASP A 219 1.53 -5.28 -4.81
C ASP A 219 0.68 -4.45 -5.79
N ILE A 220 0.55 -4.90 -7.04
CA ILE A 220 -0.34 -4.27 -8.05
C ILE A 220 -1.80 -4.34 -7.63
N TYR A 221 -2.24 -5.47 -7.07
CA TYR A 221 -3.59 -5.63 -6.54
C TYR A 221 -3.84 -4.66 -5.40
N GLU A 222 -2.95 -4.66 -4.41
CA GLU A 222 -3.04 -3.80 -3.22
C GLU A 222 -3.03 -2.31 -3.61
N LEU A 223 -2.20 -1.90 -4.57
CA LEU A 223 -2.18 -0.53 -5.10
C LEU A 223 -3.47 -0.17 -5.85
N GLY A 224 -4.07 -1.13 -6.57
CA GLY A 224 -5.38 -0.95 -7.20
C GLY A 224 -6.49 -0.69 -6.19
N VAL A 225 -6.53 -1.45 -5.10
CA VAL A 225 -7.47 -1.25 -3.98
C VAL A 225 -7.20 0.08 -3.27
N THR A 226 -5.93 0.40 -3.02
CA THR A 226 -5.49 1.66 -2.42
C THR A 226 -5.95 2.86 -3.24
N LEU A 227 -5.70 2.85 -4.56
CA LEU A 227 -6.10 3.96 -5.43
C LEU A 227 -7.62 4.08 -5.53
N TYR A 228 -8.36 2.96 -5.54
CA TYR A 228 -9.81 3.00 -5.44
C TYR A 228 -10.26 3.74 -4.17
N GLU A 229 -9.72 3.36 -3.01
CA GLU A 229 -10.08 3.97 -1.73
C GLU A 229 -9.72 5.46 -1.66
N LEU A 230 -8.57 5.87 -2.20
CA LEU A 230 -8.22 7.29 -2.30
C LEU A 230 -9.20 8.07 -3.21
N LEU A 231 -9.73 7.42 -4.25
CA LEU A 231 -10.69 8.04 -5.16
C LEU A 231 -12.10 8.11 -4.57
N THR A 232 -12.51 7.18 -3.72
CA THR A 232 -13.88 7.09 -3.20
C THR A 232 -14.03 7.54 -1.75
N GLY A 233 -12.95 7.48 -0.97
CA GLY A 233 -12.96 7.64 0.48
C GLY A 233 -13.39 6.38 1.26
N PHE A 234 -13.61 5.24 0.58
CA PHE A 234 -14.00 3.99 1.22
C PHE A 234 -13.34 2.77 0.56
N ASN A 235 -13.00 1.78 1.36
CA ASN A 235 -12.46 0.52 0.87
C ASN A 235 -13.57 -0.31 0.17
N PRO A 236 -13.34 -0.83 -1.04
CA PRO A 236 -14.38 -1.50 -1.83
C PRO A 236 -14.80 -2.86 -1.29
N PHE A 237 -13.94 -3.52 -0.50
CA PHE A 237 -14.15 -4.90 -0.05
C PHE A 237 -14.28 -5.01 1.47
N GLU A 238 -14.15 -3.90 2.19
CA GLU A 238 -14.34 -3.87 3.63
C GLU A 238 -15.76 -4.28 4.03
N SER A 239 -15.84 -5.07 5.09
CA SER A 239 -17.08 -5.49 5.72
C SER A 239 -16.91 -5.56 7.24
N SER A 240 -18.02 -5.81 7.96
CA SER A 240 -18.05 -5.90 9.42
C SER A 240 -17.26 -7.07 9.98
N SER A 241 -17.01 -8.12 9.20
CA SER A 241 -16.19 -9.26 9.60
C SER A 241 -14.96 -9.43 8.69
N ARG A 242 -13.87 -9.94 9.29
CA ARG A 242 -12.64 -10.28 8.58
C ARG A 242 -12.88 -11.36 7.51
N GLU A 243 -13.66 -12.37 7.84
CA GLU A 243 -13.98 -13.48 6.93
C GLU A 243 -14.74 -13.00 5.70
N GLU A 244 -15.75 -12.14 5.91
CA GLU A 244 -16.51 -11.54 4.82
C GLU A 244 -15.63 -10.62 3.97
N THR A 245 -14.78 -9.79 4.60
CA THR A 245 -13.80 -8.96 3.87
C THR A 245 -12.93 -9.81 2.96
N LEU A 246 -12.37 -10.92 3.48
CA LEU A 246 -11.55 -11.84 2.68
C LEU A 246 -12.36 -12.56 1.59
N ARG A 247 -13.63 -12.90 1.85
CA ARG A 247 -14.53 -13.47 0.83
C ARG A 247 -14.73 -12.48 -0.31
N ARG A 248 -14.99 -11.20 -0.01
CA ARG A 248 -15.15 -10.13 -1.01
C ARG A 248 -13.89 -9.92 -1.81
N GLN A 249 -12.72 -9.89 -1.14
CA GLN A 249 -11.42 -9.84 -1.82
C GLN A 249 -11.25 -10.96 -2.85
N ARG A 250 -11.76 -12.17 -2.60
CA ARG A 250 -11.66 -13.30 -3.53
C ARG A 250 -12.73 -13.33 -4.63
N THR A 251 -13.89 -12.73 -4.42
CA THR A 251 -15.08 -13.00 -5.25
C THR A 251 -15.70 -11.77 -5.91
N GLU A 252 -15.52 -10.58 -5.35
CA GLU A 252 -16.22 -9.38 -5.81
C GLU A 252 -15.34 -8.51 -6.71
N ILE A 253 -15.91 -8.02 -7.81
CA ILE A 253 -15.24 -7.07 -8.71
C ILE A 253 -15.32 -5.65 -8.15
N LEU A 254 -14.37 -4.79 -8.53
CA LEU A 254 -14.43 -3.38 -8.14
C LEU A 254 -15.73 -2.71 -8.65
N PRO A 255 -16.48 -2.00 -7.78
CA PRO A 255 -17.69 -1.31 -8.18
C PRO A 255 -17.40 -0.14 -9.13
N PHE A 256 -18.43 0.31 -9.86
CA PHE A 256 -18.37 1.59 -10.57
C PHE A 256 -18.26 2.75 -9.56
N VAL A 257 -17.65 3.86 -9.98
CA VAL A 257 -17.51 5.06 -9.15
C VAL A 257 -18.05 6.26 -9.92
N GLN A 258 -19.09 6.89 -9.39
CA GLN A 258 -19.64 8.11 -9.97
C GLN A 258 -18.61 9.24 -9.93
N GLY A 259 -18.45 9.96 -11.04
CA GLY A 259 -17.50 11.07 -11.17
C GLY A 259 -16.04 10.65 -11.42
N VAL A 260 -15.77 9.35 -11.54
CA VAL A 260 -14.47 8.82 -12.01
C VAL A 260 -14.65 8.28 -13.44
N PRO A 261 -13.78 8.64 -14.40
CA PRO A 261 -13.87 8.14 -15.76
C PRO A 261 -13.87 6.61 -15.82
N GLU A 262 -14.75 6.04 -16.65
CA GLU A 262 -14.86 4.58 -16.83
C GLU A 262 -13.53 3.93 -17.26
N SER A 263 -12.71 4.68 -18.01
CA SER A 263 -11.35 4.26 -18.39
C SER A 263 -10.47 4.02 -17.17
N VAL A 264 -10.55 4.88 -16.14
CA VAL A 264 -9.78 4.73 -14.88
C VAL A 264 -10.31 3.56 -14.09
N VAL A 265 -11.63 3.43 -13.93
CA VAL A 265 -12.25 2.29 -13.24
C VAL A 265 -11.89 0.96 -13.92
N SER A 266 -11.82 0.92 -15.24
CA SER A 266 -11.41 -0.28 -16.01
C SER A 266 -9.96 -0.67 -15.73
N VAL A 267 -9.06 0.31 -15.62
CA VAL A 267 -7.66 0.06 -15.23
C VAL A 267 -7.59 -0.49 -13.82
N LEU A 268 -8.33 0.09 -12.86
CA LEU A 268 -8.37 -0.41 -11.49
C LEU A 268 -8.91 -1.84 -11.42
N ARG A 269 -9.98 -2.14 -12.16
CA ARG A 269 -10.55 -3.50 -12.25
C ARG A 269 -9.53 -4.52 -12.75
N LYS A 270 -8.72 -4.16 -13.75
CA LYS A 270 -7.62 -5.01 -14.22
C LYS A 270 -6.55 -5.20 -13.15
N ALA A 271 -6.14 -4.13 -12.47
CA ALA A 271 -5.16 -4.22 -11.38
C ALA A 271 -5.64 -5.14 -10.24
N THR A 272 -6.95 -5.11 -9.94
CA THR A 272 -7.58 -5.93 -8.90
C THR A 272 -8.23 -7.21 -9.42
N ALA A 273 -7.81 -7.72 -10.59
CA ALA A 273 -8.33 -8.98 -11.10
C ALA A 273 -8.01 -10.11 -10.11
N LYS A 274 -8.92 -11.08 -9.95
CA LYS A 274 -8.76 -12.10 -8.89
C LYS A 274 -7.66 -13.09 -9.20
N LEU A 275 -7.48 -13.42 -10.48
CA LEU A 275 -6.38 -14.23 -10.96
C LEU A 275 -5.18 -13.35 -11.29
N GLN A 276 -4.00 -13.69 -10.75
CA GLN A 276 -2.75 -12.95 -11.01
C GLN A 276 -2.45 -12.76 -12.52
N PRO A 277 -2.63 -13.76 -13.42
CA PRO A 277 -2.37 -13.59 -14.85
C PRO A 277 -3.25 -12.56 -15.58
N GLU A 278 -4.39 -12.16 -14.98
CA GLU A 278 -5.28 -11.16 -15.56
C GLU A 278 -4.89 -9.72 -15.18
N ARG A 279 -3.96 -9.56 -14.23
CA ARG A 279 -3.46 -8.25 -13.77
C ARG A 279 -2.42 -7.67 -14.73
N PHE A 280 -1.98 -6.45 -14.44
CA PHE A 280 -0.76 -5.91 -15.07
C PHE A 280 0.45 -6.72 -14.61
N ARG A 281 1.44 -6.90 -15.48
CA ARG A 281 2.62 -7.70 -15.14
C ARG A 281 3.63 -6.92 -14.31
N THR A 282 3.71 -5.60 -14.52
CA THR A 282 4.65 -4.71 -13.83
C THR A 282 3.96 -3.45 -13.32
N ALA A 283 4.60 -2.79 -12.34
CA ALA A 283 4.15 -1.50 -11.84
C ALA A 283 4.18 -0.45 -12.97
N LEU A 284 5.19 -0.50 -13.85
CA LEU A 284 5.28 0.37 -15.02
C LEU A 284 4.08 0.22 -15.99
N GLU A 285 3.65 -1.01 -16.29
CA GLU A 285 2.49 -1.25 -17.16
C GLU A 285 1.21 -0.65 -16.57
N PHE A 286 1.00 -0.81 -15.26
CA PHE A 286 -0.15 -0.22 -14.57
C PHE A 286 -0.08 1.32 -14.61
N LYS A 287 1.09 1.92 -14.32
CA LYS A 287 1.30 3.37 -14.41
C LYS A 287 0.95 3.92 -15.80
N GLN A 288 1.44 3.28 -16.87
CA GLN A 288 1.17 3.70 -18.25
C GLN A 288 -0.31 3.58 -18.60
N ALA A 289 -0.97 2.49 -18.21
CA ALA A 289 -2.39 2.31 -18.44
C ALA A 289 -3.23 3.38 -17.73
N LEU A 290 -2.87 3.73 -16.49
CA LEU A 290 -3.52 4.79 -15.72
C LEU A 290 -3.33 6.17 -16.36
N GLN A 291 -2.12 6.48 -16.84
CA GLN A 291 -1.83 7.73 -17.57
C GLN A 291 -2.67 7.85 -18.84
N GLN A 292 -2.75 6.78 -19.63
CA GLN A 292 -3.57 6.75 -20.84
C GLN A 292 -5.07 6.88 -20.52
N ALA A 293 -5.53 6.23 -19.45
CA ALA A 293 -6.93 6.30 -19.03
C ALA A 293 -7.37 7.73 -18.67
N LEU A 294 -6.48 8.54 -18.07
CA LEU A 294 -6.73 9.94 -17.73
C LEU A 294 -6.69 10.91 -18.93
N GLN A 295 -6.17 10.47 -20.08
CA GLN A 295 -6.15 11.26 -21.32
C GLN A 295 -7.38 10.99 -22.20
N LYS A 296 -8.06 9.85 -22.03
CA LYS A 296 -9.25 9.53 -22.82
C LYS A 296 -10.41 10.44 -22.38
N PRO A 297 -11.00 11.24 -23.28
CA PRO A 297 -12.21 11.98 -22.97
C PRO A 297 -13.33 10.98 -22.62
N GLU A 298 -14.13 11.30 -21.59
CA GLU A 298 -15.35 10.53 -21.32
C GLU A 298 -16.18 10.51 -22.59
N LYS A 299 -16.51 9.31 -23.07
CA LYS A 299 -17.54 9.16 -24.10
C LYS A 299 -18.84 9.58 -23.46
N THR A 300 -19.22 10.84 -23.59
CA THR A 300 -20.53 11.31 -23.14
C THR A 300 -21.60 10.48 -23.83
N ALA A 301 -22.38 9.71 -23.06
CA ALA A 301 -23.51 8.91 -23.53
C ALA A 301 -24.64 9.75 -24.18
N GLY A 302 -24.46 11.06 -24.35
CA GLY A 302 -25.42 11.99 -24.98
C GLY A 302 -25.33 12.10 -26.51
N GLY A 303 -24.28 11.56 -27.14
CA GLY A 303 -24.04 11.79 -28.58
C GLY A 303 -25.04 11.16 -29.55
N TRP A 304 -25.84 10.18 -29.11
CA TRP A 304 -26.82 9.50 -29.98
C TRP A 304 -28.21 10.13 -29.94
N LYS A 305 -28.53 10.92 -28.89
CA LYS A 305 -29.86 11.55 -28.78
C LYS A 305 -30.04 12.70 -29.78
N LEU A 306 -28.96 13.43 -30.09
CA LEU A 306 -29.01 14.57 -31.02
C LEU A 306 -29.29 14.15 -32.48
N PRO A 307 -28.60 13.15 -33.08
CA PRO A 307 -28.94 12.70 -34.44
C PRO A 307 -30.31 12.03 -34.53
N ILE A 308 -30.77 11.34 -33.47
CA ILE A 308 -32.13 10.76 -33.43
C ILE A 308 -33.18 11.87 -33.37
N LEU A 309 -32.99 12.90 -32.55
CA LEU A 309 -33.91 14.03 -32.46
C LEU A 309 -33.96 14.84 -33.76
N ILE A 310 -32.81 15.05 -34.41
CA ILE A 310 -32.73 15.68 -35.74
C ILE A 310 -33.47 14.84 -36.77
N GLY A 311 -33.29 13.51 -36.77
CA GLY A 311 -33.98 12.59 -37.68
C GLY A 311 -35.50 12.56 -37.48
N ILE A 312 -35.98 12.66 -36.24
CA ILE A 312 -37.41 12.75 -35.94
C ILE A 312 -37.98 14.08 -36.43
N ILE A 313 -37.29 15.20 -36.21
CA ILE A 313 -37.73 16.53 -36.63
C ILE A 313 -37.79 16.62 -38.16
N THR A 314 -36.77 16.14 -38.89
CA THR A 314 -36.78 16.12 -40.36
C THR A 314 -37.88 15.21 -40.90
N GLY A 315 -38.12 14.06 -40.28
CA GLY A 315 -39.23 13.17 -40.65
C GLY A 315 -40.60 13.85 -40.51
N ILE A 316 -40.85 14.56 -39.40
CA ILE A 316 -42.10 15.28 -39.18
C ILE A 316 -42.29 16.41 -40.20
N ILE A 317 -41.23 17.18 -40.49
CA ILE A 317 -41.29 18.27 -41.49
C ILE A 317 -41.64 17.72 -42.88
N LEU A 318 -41.06 16.58 -43.28
CA LEU A 318 -41.33 15.93 -44.56
C LEU A 318 -42.78 15.44 -44.67
N VAL A 319 -43.32 14.85 -43.60
CA VAL A 319 -44.73 14.41 -43.57
C VAL A 319 -45.68 15.60 -43.65
N ILE A 320 -45.41 16.67 -42.91
CA ILE A 320 -46.21 17.90 -42.97
C ILE A 320 -46.15 18.51 -44.37
N ALA A 321 -44.96 18.59 -44.99
CA ALA A 321 -44.81 19.11 -46.34
C ALA A 321 -45.62 18.28 -47.35
N LEU A 322 -45.57 16.95 -47.29
CA LEU A 322 -46.35 16.06 -48.15
C LEU A 322 -47.87 16.22 -47.98
N MET A 323 -48.35 16.53 -46.77
CA MET A 323 -49.78 16.77 -46.53
C MET A 323 -50.30 18.09 -47.11
N PHE A 324 -49.43 19.06 -47.42
CA PHE A 324 -49.83 20.32 -48.07
C PHE A 324 -49.80 20.25 -49.61
N PHE A 325 -49.28 19.16 -50.19
CA PHE A 325 -49.16 18.95 -51.64
C PHE A 325 -50.10 17.85 -52.19
N LEU A 326 -51.02 17.33 -51.38
CA LEU A 326 -52.08 16.38 -51.74
C LEU A 326 -53.46 17.04 -51.58
#